data_AF-A0A935Y308-F1
#
_entry.id   AF-A0A935Y308-F1
#
_cell.length_a   1.000
_cell.length_b   1.000
_cell.length_c   1.000
_cell.angle_alpha   90.00
_cell.angle_beta   90.00
_cell.angle_gamma   90.00
#
_symmetry.space_group_name_H-M   'P 1'
#
loop_
_entity.id
_entity.type
_entity.pdbx_description
1 polymer ?
#
loop_
_entity_poly.entity_id
_entity_poly.type
_entity_poly.pdbx_seq_one_letter_code
_entity_poly.pdbx_strand_id
1 'polypeptide(L)'
;MAGFLADREFIGEDWFNKLNELNIPFIIRVRNNFQICRKYKLQNIKNLFRRLSVNEYNLIHRKRLVLNVPLFISGMKILNKENRVDYCIVVSNFDRDNSLEVYRLRWQIECMFKNLKSSGFDIEATHLTKHERLNALLSVVSIAYVWVVKVAEKMLQVAKCNKILNHGRRQISEFRQGLRELKKILFFSNSKSYEDYVQFLSYT
;
A
#
# COMPACT_ATOMS: atom_id res chain seq x y z
N MET A 1 -13.35 -7.50 -0.20
CA MET A 1 -12.54 -8.41 -1.04
C MET A 1 -11.14 -7.83 -1.12
N ALA A 2 -10.15 -8.53 -0.58
CA ALA A 2 -8.74 -8.17 -0.75
C ALA A 2 -8.30 -8.59 -2.16
N GLY A 3 -7.57 -7.73 -2.86
CA GLY A 3 -7.05 -8.00 -4.19
C GLY A 3 -5.59 -7.56 -4.30
N PHE A 4 -4.91 -8.04 -5.34
CA PHE A 4 -3.53 -7.66 -5.63
C PHE A 4 -3.44 -6.16 -5.99
N LEU A 5 -2.73 -5.38 -5.18
CA LEU A 5 -2.52 -3.95 -5.39
C LEU A 5 -1.09 -3.71 -5.88
N ALA A 6 -0.93 -3.07 -7.04
CA ALA A 6 0.40 -2.87 -7.60
C ALA A 6 0.55 -1.55 -8.37
N ASP A 7 1.77 -1.04 -8.45
CA ASP A 7 2.07 0.19 -9.19
C ASP A 7 2.32 -0.10 -10.68
N ARG A 8 2.64 0.97 -11.42
CA ARG A 8 2.85 1.04 -12.89
C ARG A 8 3.98 0.15 -13.43
N GLU A 9 4.65 -0.62 -12.58
CA GLU A 9 5.69 -1.58 -12.94
C GLU A 9 5.12 -2.99 -13.18
N PHE A 10 3.99 -3.32 -12.57
CA PHE A 10 3.34 -4.63 -12.70
C PHE A 10 2.30 -4.63 -13.83
N ILE A 11 2.75 -4.29 -15.03
CA ILE A 11 1.91 -4.10 -16.22
C ILE A 11 2.33 -5.09 -17.33
N GLY A 12 1.35 -5.60 -18.08
CA GLY A 12 1.58 -6.48 -19.21
C GLY A 12 0.33 -7.26 -19.58
N GLU A 13 0.17 -7.56 -20.87
CA GLU A 13 -0.94 -8.39 -21.36
C GLU A 13 -0.91 -9.77 -20.70
N ASP A 14 0.23 -10.46 -20.77
CA ASP A 14 0.43 -11.78 -20.14
C ASP A 14 0.19 -11.74 -18.63
N TRP A 15 0.63 -10.66 -17.96
CA TRP A 15 0.44 -10.52 -16.52
C TRP A 15 -1.04 -10.37 -16.13
N PHE A 16 -1.78 -9.50 -16.84
CA PHE A 16 -3.21 -9.35 -16.60
C PHE A 16 -4.00 -10.62 -16.92
N ASN A 17 -3.65 -11.30 -18.03
CA ASN A 17 -4.25 -12.57 -18.39
C ASN A 17 -3.97 -13.63 -17.32
N LYS A 18 -2.74 -13.71 -16.82
CA LYS A 18 -2.38 -14.67 -15.76
C LYS A 18 -3.17 -14.44 -14.47
N LEU A 19 -3.33 -13.18 -14.05
CA LEU A 19 -4.14 -12.86 -12.87
C LEU A 19 -5.62 -13.21 -13.09
N ASN A 20 -6.15 -13.01 -14.30
CA ASN A 20 -7.53 -13.39 -14.64
C ASN A 20 -7.72 -14.92 -14.65
N GLU A 21 -6.79 -15.67 -15.25
CA GLU A 21 -6.79 -17.14 -15.26
C GLU A 21 -6.80 -17.72 -13.84
N LEU A 22 -5.99 -17.14 -12.95
CA LEU A 22 -5.91 -17.53 -11.54
C LEU A 22 -7.09 -17.02 -10.70
N ASN A 23 -8.05 -16.30 -11.30
CA ASN A 23 -9.16 -15.65 -10.61
C ASN A 23 -8.72 -14.72 -9.45
N ILE A 24 -7.55 -14.08 -9.58
CA ILE A 24 -7.03 -13.15 -8.58
C ILE A 24 -7.63 -11.76 -8.84
N PRO A 25 -8.43 -11.20 -7.91
CA PRO A 25 -8.88 -9.83 -8.03
C PRO A 25 -7.69 -8.88 -7.94
N PHE A 26 -7.59 -7.87 -8.81
CA PHE A 26 -6.50 -6.90 -8.75
C PHE A 26 -6.93 -5.45 -8.99
N ILE A 27 -6.13 -4.52 -8.48
CA ILE A 27 -6.18 -3.08 -8.77
C ILE A 27 -4.75 -2.62 -9.02
N ILE A 28 -4.43 -2.33 -10.28
CA ILE A 28 -3.07 -1.99 -10.70
C ILE A 28 -3.06 -0.59 -11.30
N ARG A 29 -2.14 0.27 -10.86
CA ARG A 29 -1.99 1.60 -11.47
C ARG A 29 -1.32 1.49 -12.82
N VAL A 30 -1.84 2.22 -13.80
CA VAL A 30 -1.28 2.28 -15.15
C VAL A 30 -0.74 3.67 -15.46
N ARG A 31 0.12 3.74 -16.48
CA ARG A 31 0.64 5.03 -16.94
C ARG A 31 -0.49 5.81 -17.60
N ASN A 32 -0.45 7.13 -17.40
CA ASN A 32 -1.47 8.02 -17.93
C ASN A 32 -1.44 8.16 -19.46
N ASN A 33 -0.55 7.45 -20.16
CA ASN A 33 -0.39 7.45 -21.61
C ASN A 33 -0.79 6.14 -22.30
N PHE A 34 -1.32 5.18 -21.54
CA PHE A 34 -1.81 3.93 -22.10
C PHE A 34 -2.91 4.17 -23.13
N GLN A 35 -2.87 3.40 -24.21
CA GLN A 35 -3.86 3.47 -25.27
C GLN A 35 -5.04 2.58 -24.92
N ILE A 36 -6.25 3.13 -25.10
CA ILE A 36 -7.51 2.40 -24.96
C ILE A 36 -8.32 2.56 -26.24
N CYS A 37 -9.07 1.53 -26.60
CA CYS A 37 -10.00 1.61 -27.72
C CYS A 37 -11.37 2.11 -27.25
N ARG A 38 -11.86 3.20 -27.85
CA ARG A 38 -13.21 3.72 -27.63
C ARG A 38 -13.87 4.00 -28.99
N LYS A 39 -14.97 3.29 -29.28
CA LYS A 39 -15.73 3.46 -30.54
C LYS A 39 -14.80 3.40 -31.78
N TYR A 40 -13.95 2.38 -31.83
CA TYR A 40 -12.98 2.16 -32.92
C TYR A 40 -11.88 3.23 -33.06
N LYS A 41 -11.77 4.17 -32.11
CA LYS A 41 -10.66 5.14 -32.06
C LYS A 41 -9.74 4.81 -30.90
N LEU A 42 -8.45 4.82 -31.20
CA LEU A 42 -7.40 4.77 -30.18
C LEU A 42 -7.32 6.12 -29.50
N GLN A 43 -7.35 6.13 -28.17
CA GLN A 43 -7.12 7.34 -27.41
C GLN A 43 -6.35 7.02 -26.14
N ASN A 44 -5.69 8.05 -25.63
CA ASN A 44 -5.00 7.99 -24.36
C ASN A 44 -6.00 7.85 -23.19
N ILE A 45 -5.72 6.93 -22.25
CA ILE A 45 -6.55 6.63 -21.08
C ILE A 45 -6.87 7.87 -20.23
N LYS A 46 -5.95 8.83 -20.12
CA LYS A 46 -6.18 10.09 -19.36
C LYS A 46 -7.35 10.91 -19.91
N ASN A 47 -7.67 10.76 -21.20
CA ASN A 47 -8.76 11.50 -21.84
C ASN A 47 -10.14 11.13 -21.26
N LEU A 48 -10.27 9.95 -20.64
CA LEU A 48 -11.48 9.57 -19.89
C LEU A 48 -11.75 10.50 -18.70
N PHE A 49 -10.69 11.07 -18.13
CA PHE A 49 -10.73 11.82 -16.88
C PHE A 49 -10.39 13.30 -17.07
N ARG A 50 -10.33 13.79 -18.31
CA ARG A 50 -9.93 15.18 -18.63
C ARG A 50 -10.83 16.22 -17.97
N ARG A 51 -12.13 15.93 -17.88
CA ARG A 51 -13.18 16.82 -17.36
C ARG A 51 -13.28 16.84 -15.83
N LEU A 52 -12.60 15.93 -15.13
CA LEU A 52 -12.62 15.89 -13.67
C LEU A 52 -11.93 17.12 -13.06
N SER A 53 -12.46 17.60 -11.95
CA SER A 53 -11.79 18.55 -11.06
C SER A 53 -10.63 17.86 -10.31
N VAL A 54 -9.73 18.64 -9.73
CA VAL A 54 -8.64 18.09 -8.90
C VAL A 54 -9.25 17.38 -7.68
N ASN A 55 -8.75 16.19 -7.35
CA ASN A 55 -9.25 15.29 -6.31
C ASN A 55 -10.65 14.70 -6.57
N GLU A 56 -11.25 15.00 -7.72
CA GLU A 56 -12.43 14.28 -8.18
C GLU A 56 -12.01 12.96 -8.82
N TYR A 57 -12.79 11.91 -8.57
CA TYR A 57 -12.56 10.57 -9.10
C TYR A 57 -13.77 10.07 -9.87
N ASN A 58 -13.54 9.16 -10.80
CA ASN A 58 -14.62 8.52 -11.55
C ASN A 58 -14.24 7.07 -11.91
N LEU A 59 -15.25 6.22 -11.99
CA LEU A 59 -15.15 4.84 -12.44
C LEU A 59 -15.91 4.68 -13.77
N ILE A 60 -15.30 3.95 -14.70
CA ILE A 60 -15.93 3.54 -15.94
C ILE A 60 -16.48 2.12 -15.78
N HIS A 61 -17.77 1.99 -15.52
CA HIS A 61 -18.52 0.72 -15.36
C HIS A 61 -18.59 -0.17 -16.62
N ARG A 62 -17.85 0.17 -17.68
CA ARG A 62 -17.77 -0.65 -18.89
C ARG A 62 -16.32 -1.00 -19.13
N LYS A 63 -16.04 -2.29 -19.27
CA LYS A 63 -14.72 -2.79 -19.62
C LYS A 63 -14.20 -2.11 -20.89
N ARG A 64 -12.90 -1.81 -20.89
CA ARG A 64 -12.15 -1.28 -22.02
C ARG A 64 -10.92 -2.14 -22.23
N LEU A 65 -10.51 -2.30 -23.47
CA LEU A 65 -9.26 -2.97 -23.79
C LEU A 65 -8.11 -2.08 -23.34
N VAL A 66 -7.33 -2.58 -22.38
CA VAL A 66 -6.07 -2.02 -21.91
C VAL A 66 -5.02 -3.10 -22.12
N LEU A 67 -4.06 -2.87 -23.01
CA LEU A 67 -3.11 -3.90 -23.45
C LEU A 67 -3.82 -5.19 -23.89
N ASN A 68 -4.83 -5.07 -24.77
CA ASN A 68 -5.69 -6.15 -25.26
C ASN A 68 -6.53 -6.90 -24.22
N VAL A 69 -6.43 -6.56 -22.94
CA VAL A 69 -7.23 -7.20 -21.88
C VAL A 69 -8.44 -6.32 -21.51
N PRO A 70 -9.67 -6.88 -21.46
CA PRO A 70 -10.87 -6.12 -21.11
C PRO A 70 -10.96 -5.86 -19.60
N LEU A 71 -10.64 -4.63 -19.19
CA LEU A 71 -10.55 -4.22 -17.77
C LEU A 71 -11.45 -3.03 -17.46
N PHE A 72 -11.88 -2.93 -16.21
CA PHE A 72 -12.49 -1.71 -15.66
C PHE A 72 -11.41 -0.66 -15.40
N ILE A 73 -11.77 0.61 -15.52
CA ILE A 73 -10.83 1.73 -15.38
C ILE A 73 -11.43 2.74 -14.41
N SER A 74 -10.66 3.10 -13.38
CA SER A 74 -10.97 4.21 -12.50
C SER A 74 -9.82 5.21 -12.52
N GLY A 75 -10.14 6.48 -12.37
CA GLY A 75 -9.13 7.52 -12.40
C GLY A 75 -9.54 8.78 -11.66
N MET A 76 -8.53 9.50 -11.16
CA MET A 76 -8.69 10.80 -10.53
C MET A 76 -7.61 11.76 -11.03
N LYS A 77 -7.94 13.05 -11.05
CA LYS A 77 -7.00 14.12 -11.35
C LYS A 77 -6.27 14.52 -10.06
N ILE A 78 -4.95 14.53 -10.08
CA ILE A 78 -4.10 14.85 -8.94
C ILE A 78 -3.14 15.99 -9.28
N LEU A 79 -2.56 16.63 -8.27
CA LEU A 79 -1.42 17.52 -8.43
C LEU A 79 -0.13 16.74 -8.14
N ASN A 80 0.86 16.88 -9.03
CA ASN A 80 2.19 16.35 -8.79
C ASN A 80 2.98 17.24 -7.81
N LYS A 81 4.23 16.86 -7.51
CA LYS A 81 5.11 17.62 -6.59
C LYS A 81 5.41 19.06 -7.05
N GLU A 82 5.22 19.35 -8.34
CA GLU A 82 5.44 20.66 -8.96
C GLU A 82 4.12 21.47 -9.10
N ASN A 83 3.04 21.05 -8.43
CA ASN A 83 1.70 21.64 -8.57
C ASN A 83 1.13 21.61 -10.01
N ARG A 84 1.61 20.70 -10.85
CA ARG A 84 1.07 20.46 -12.19
C ARG A 84 0.06 19.32 -12.16
N VAL A 85 -0.92 19.39 -13.06
CA VAL A 85 -1.95 18.36 -13.22
C VAL A 85 -1.33 17.04 -13.69
N ASP A 86 -1.58 15.97 -12.94
CA ASP A 86 -1.31 14.58 -13.31
C ASP A 86 -2.55 13.71 -13.01
N TYR A 87 -2.44 12.41 -13.24
CA TYR A 87 -3.53 11.44 -13.09
C TYR A 87 -3.08 10.22 -12.29
N CYS A 88 -3.92 9.82 -11.34
CA CYS A 88 -3.87 8.48 -10.78
C CYS A 88 -4.94 7.64 -11.48
N ILE A 89 -4.52 6.68 -12.30
CA ILE A 89 -5.41 5.81 -13.07
C ILE A 89 -5.08 4.38 -12.71
N VAL A 90 -6.11 3.62 -12.34
CA VAL A 90 -6.03 2.21 -11.97
C VAL A 90 -6.92 1.38 -12.87
N VAL A 91 -6.52 0.13 -13.11
CA VAL A 91 -7.29 -0.87 -13.82
C VAL A 91 -7.59 -2.05 -12.91
N SER A 92 -8.77 -2.64 -13.09
CA SER A 92 -9.21 -3.81 -12.31
C SER A 92 -9.98 -4.79 -13.18
N ASN A 93 -9.98 -6.06 -12.79
CA ASN A 93 -10.77 -7.11 -13.44
C ASN A 93 -12.22 -7.23 -12.91
N PHE A 94 -12.55 -6.47 -11.86
CA PHE A 94 -13.89 -6.37 -11.27
C PHE A 94 -14.40 -4.92 -11.25
N ASP A 95 -15.73 -4.77 -11.21
CA ASP A 95 -16.41 -3.48 -11.12
C ASP A 95 -16.55 -3.08 -9.64
N ARG A 96 -15.99 -1.93 -9.24
CA ARG A 96 -16.00 -1.47 -7.84
C ARG A 96 -15.77 0.03 -7.74
N ASP A 97 -16.77 0.74 -7.23
CA ASP A 97 -16.78 2.21 -7.09
C ASP A 97 -15.60 2.76 -6.31
N ASN A 98 -15.18 2.05 -5.25
CA ASN A 98 -14.11 2.50 -4.37
C ASN A 98 -12.73 1.92 -4.73
N SER A 99 -12.49 1.54 -5.99
CA SER A 99 -11.19 0.99 -6.43
C SER A 99 -10.00 1.91 -6.09
N LEU A 100 -10.13 3.23 -6.25
CA LEU A 100 -9.09 4.21 -5.91
C LEU A 100 -8.89 4.36 -4.41
N GLU A 101 -9.96 4.20 -3.62
CA GLU A 101 -9.86 4.18 -2.16
C GLU A 101 -9.09 2.96 -1.69
N VAL A 102 -9.44 1.77 -2.21
CA VAL A 102 -8.73 0.54 -1.92
C VAL A 102 -7.27 0.63 -2.38
N TYR A 103 -7.02 1.23 -3.54
CA TYR A 103 -5.66 1.42 -4.07
C TYR A 103 -4.78 2.27 -3.14
N ARG A 104 -5.35 3.18 -2.33
CA ARG A 104 -4.57 3.94 -1.32
C ARG A 104 -3.86 3.01 -0.33
N LEU A 105 -4.41 1.83 -0.04
CA LEU A 105 -3.80 0.86 0.86
C LEU A 105 -2.45 0.36 0.34
N ARG A 106 -2.19 0.42 -0.99
CA ARG A 106 -0.87 0.08 -1.57
C ARG A 106 0.27 0.88 -0.91
N TRP A 107 0.01 2.12 -0.48
CA TRP A 107 1.03 2.96 0.17
C TRP A 107 1.59 2.34 1.47
N GLN A 108 0.90 1.36 2.07
CA GLN A 108 1.39 0.62 3.24
C GLN A 108 2.77 -0.01 3.02
N ILE A 109 3.09 -0.46 1.79
CA ILE A 109 4.42 -1.04 1.51
C ILE A 109 5.53 0.00 1.57
N GLU A 110 5.25 1.25 1.17
CA GLU A 110 6.21 2.35 1.26
C GLU A 110 6.44 2.76 2.72
N CYS A 111 5.38 2.74 3.54
CA CYS A 111 5.48 2.89 4.98
C CYS A 111 6.33 1.76 5.60
N MET A 112 6.11 0.51 5.18
CA MET A 112 6.92 -0.63 5.62
C MET A 112 8.40 -0.42 5.29
N PHE A 113 8.75 -0.12 4.04
CA PHE A 113 10.15 0.13 3.66
C PHE A 113 10.77 1.29 4.45
N LYS A 114 10.03 2.37 4.69
CA LYS A 114 10.50 3.47 5.53
C LYS A 114 10.77 3.02 6.97
N ASN A 115 9.89 2.19 7.55
CA ASN A 115 10.02 1.65 8.90
C ASN A 115 11.16 0.64 9.04
N LEU A 116 11.45 -0.15 8.00
CA LEU A 116 12.60 -1.06 7.97
C LEU A 116 13.93 -0.29 7.97
N LYS A 117 13.97 0.85 7.30
CA LYS A 117 15.13 1.74 7.21
C LYS A 117 15.15 2.75 8.37
N SER A 118 15.47 4.00 8.05
CA SER A 118 15.72 5.12 8.97
C SER A 118 14.58 5.47 9.94
N SER A 119 13.36 5.00 9.73
CA SER A 119 12.22 5.34 10.60
C SER A 119 11.96 4.32 11.72
N GLY A 120 12.66 3.18 11.75
CA GLY A 120 12.41 2.10 12.70
C GLY A 120 13.62 1.21 12.98
N PHE A 121 13.78 0.13 12.20
CA PHE A 121 14.79 -0.90 12.46
C PHE A 121 16.20 -0.54 11.97
N ASP A 122 16.32 0.44 11.09
CA ASP A 122 17.58 0.96 10.57
C ASP A 122 18.50 -0.12 9.98
N ILE A 123 17.93 -1.03 9.19
CA ILE A 123 18.68 -2.17 8.63
C ILE A 123 19.88 -1.75 7.77
N GLU A 124 19.87 -0.53 7.21
CA GLU A 124 20.95 0.01 6.38
C GLU A 124 22.21 0.34 7.21
N ALA A 125 22.05 0.64 8.51
CA ALA A 125 23.16 0.87 9.44
C ALA A 125 23.94 -0.40 9.82
N THR A 126 23.43 -1.58 9.47
CA THR A 126 24.11 -2.85 9.77
C THR A 126 25.34 -3.10 8.88
N HIS A 127 25.46 -2.36 7.76
CA HIS A 127 26.52 -2.50 6.76
C HIS A 127 26.73 -3.95 6.24
N LEU A 128 25.72 -4.82 6.38
CA LEU A 128 25.80 -6.20 5.88
C LEU A 128 25.79 -6.20 4.36
N THR A 129 26.81 -6.82 3.76
CA THR A 129 26.95 -6.94 2.30
C THR A 129 26.74 -8.37 1.79
N LYS A 130 26.92 -9.38 2.64
CA LYS A 130 26.73 -10.80 2.27
C LYS A 130 25.25 -11.13 2.15
N HIS A 131 24.84 -11.62 0.98
CA HIS A 131 23.44 -11.97 0.67
C HIS A 131 22.79 -12.89 1.69
N GLU A 132 23.47 -13.94 2.15
CA GLU A 132 22.93 -14.87 3.16
C GLU A 132 22.62 -14.17 4.49
N ARG A 133 23.49 -13.25 4.92
CA ARG A 133 23.29 -12.49 6.17
C ARG A 133 22.18 -11.46 6.02
N LEU A 134 22.05 -10.85 4.84
CA LEU A 134 20.93 -9.97 4.51
C LEU A 134 19.61 -10.73 4.53
N ASN A 135 19.56 -11.93 3.95
CA ASN A 135 18.37 -12.78 3.97
C ASN A 135 17.97 -13.12 5.41
N ALA A 136 18.92 -13.58 6.23
CA ALA A 136 18.67 -13.88 7.64
C ALA A 136 18.18 -12.66 8.43
N LEU A 137 18.81 -11.48 8.22
CA LEU A 137 18.37 -10.23 8.84
C LEU A 137 16.95 -9.89 8.42
N LEU A 138 16.64 -9.92 7.12
CA LEU A 138 15.31 -9.60 6.60
C LEU A 138 14.24 -10.56 7.14
N SER A 139 14.55 -11.86 7.28
CA SER A 139 13.63 -12.83 7.90
C SER A 139 13.30 -12.45 9.34
N VAL A 140 14.32 -12.19 10.18
CA VAL A 140 14.11 -11.82 11.59
C VAL A 140 13.38 -10.49 11.72
N VAL A 141 13.79 -9.49 10.95
CA VAL A 141 13.18 -8.16 10.97
C VAL A 141 11.74 -8.20 10.45
N SER A 142 11.40 -9.09 9.52
CA SER A 142 10.01 -9.25 9.06
C SER A 142 9.09 -9.73 10.18
N ILE A 143 9.54 -10.71 10.97
CA ILE A 143 8.80 -11.19 12.15
C ILE A 143 8.68 -10.06 13.19
N ALA A 144 9.77 -9.37 13.49
CA ALA A 144 9.77 -8.24 14.41
C ALA A 144 8.85 -7.11 13.92
N TYR A 145 8.79 -6.84 12.62
CA TYR A 145 7.91 -5.84 12.02
C TYR A 145 6.44 -6.19 12.25
N VAL A 146 6.04 -7.44 11.98
CA VAL A 146 4.67 -7.91 12.23
C VAL A 146 4.32 -7.78 13.71
N TRP A 147 5.25 -8.16 14.59
CA TRP A 147 5.07 -8.02 16.04
C TRP A 147 4.81 -6.57 16.45
N VAL A 148 5.65 -5.64 16.00
CA VAL A 148 5.47 -4.20 16.26
C VAL A 148 4.12 -3.68 15.77
N VAL A 149 3.70 -4.09 14.56
CA VAL A 149 2.39 -3.70 13.99
C VAL A 149 1.25 -4.20 14.88
N LYS A 150 1.35 -5.42 15.41
CA LYS A 150 0.32 -6.01 16.28
C LYS A 150 0.26 -5.36 17.65
N VAL A 151 1.42 -5.03 18.25
CA VAL A 151 1.47 -4.20 19.46
C VAL A 151 0.79 -2.85 19.21
N ALA A 152 1.13 -2.19 18.09
CA ALA A 152 0.51 -0.91 17.72
C ALA A 152 -1.01 -1.02 17.54
N GLU A 153 -1.51 -2.07 16.89
CA GLU A 153 -2.94 -2.34 16.70
C GLU A 153 -3.68 -2.46 18.04
N LYS A 154 -3.15 -3.27 18.97
CA LYS A 154 -3.73 -3.45 20.32
C LYS A 154 -3.69 -2.15 21.12
N MET A 155 -2.61 -1.39 21.04
CA MET A 155 -2.53 -0.07 21.68
C MET A 155 -3.59 0.91 21.18
N LEU A 156 -3.90 0.91 19.88
CA LEU A 156 -4.93 1.78 19.31
C LEU A 156 -6.34 1.43 19.79
N GLN A 157 -6.59 0.17 20.15
CA GLN A 157 -7.87 -0.27 20.71
C GLN A 157 -8.04 0.18 22.17
N VAL A 158 -6.95 0.23 22.94
CA VAL A 158 -6.97 0.50 24.39
C VAL A 158 -6.74 1.98 24.73
N ALA A 159 -5.91 2.69 23.97
CA ALA A 159 -5.49 4.06 24.28
C ALA A 159 -6.15 5.11 23.36
N LYS A 160 -6.46 6.30 23.91
CA LYS A 160 -6.85 7.47 23.11
C LYS A 160 -5.70 7.86 22.16
N CYS A 161 -6.04 7.98 20.89
CA CYS A 161 -5.12 8.28 19.80
C CYS A 161 -4.24 9.51 20.07
N ASN A 162 -2.98 9.41 19.64
CA ASN A 162 -2.03 10.52 19.63
C ASN A 162 -2.60 11.79 18.96
N LYS A 163 -2.10 12.93 19.43
CA LYS A 163 -2.43 14.26 18.89
C LYS A 163 -2.26 14.28 17.36
N ILE A 164 -3.32 14.69 16.68
CA ILE A 164 -3.30 15.01 15.25
C ILE A 164 -2.80 16.44 15.11
N LEU A 165 -1.80 16.65 14.26
CA LEU A 165 -1.23 17.96 13.97
C LEU A 165 -2.07 18.68 12.90
N ASN A 166 -1.88 19.99 12.75
CA ASN A 166 -2.67 20.86 11.85
C ASN A 166 -2.71 20.39 10.38
N HIS A 167 -1.69 19.66 9.93
CA HIS A 167 -1.64 19.06 8.59
C HIS A 167 -2.38 17.70 8.48
N GLY A 168 -3.23 17.35 9.45
CA GLY A 168 -4.07 16.15 9.43
C GLY A 168 -3.34 14.82 9.67
N ARG A 169 -2.06 14.83 10.07
CA ARG A 169 -1.31 13.60 10.38
C ARG A 169 -0.99 13.53 11.87
N ARG A 170 -0.92 12.32 12.40
CA ARG A 170 -0.51 12.08 13.80
C ARG A 170 0.92 12.53 14.03
N GLN A 171 1.20 13.03 15.23
CA GLN A 171 2.54 13.45 15.65
C GLN A 171 3.55 12.30 15.60
N ILE A 172 3.12 11.08 15.92
CA ILE A 172 3.94 9.86 15.89
C ILE A 172 3.19 8.79 15.10
N SER A 173 3.88 8.09 14.19
CA SER A 173 3.29 6.98 13.45
C SER A 173 2.87 5.84 14.38
N GLU A 174 1.88 5.05 13.97
CA GLU A 174 1.39 3.88 14.72
C GLU A 174 2.52 2.88 14.98
N PHE A 175 3.28 2.56 13.92
CA PHE A 175 4.45 1.70 14.01
C PHE A 175 5.48 2.18 15.05
N ARG A 176 5.79 3.48 15.08
CA ARG A 176 6.80 4.02 16.02
C ARG A 176 6.32 3.96 17.47
N GLN A 177 5.01 4.06 17.71
CA GLN A 177 4.45 3.83 19.05
C GLN A 177 4.58 2.37 19.45
N GLY A 178 4.16 1.44 18.59
CA GLY A 178 4.31 0.01 18.83
C GLY A 178 5.76 -0.38 19.09
N LEU A 179 6.72 0.19 18.34
CA LEU A 179 8.14 -0.09 18.53
C LEU A 179 8.65 0.42 19.89
N ARG A 180 8.17 1.59 20.34
CA ARG A 180 8.54 2.13 21.66
C ARG A 180 8.02 1.26 22.79
N GLU A 181 6.76 0.81 22.70
CA GLU A 181 6.21 -0.08 23.73
C GLU A 181 6.84 -1.46 23.69
N LEU A 182 7.07 -2.03 22.51
CA LEU A 182 7.77 -3.31 22.40
C LEU A 182 9.17 -3.21 23.03
N LYS A 183 9.92 -2.13 22.76
CA LYS A 183 11.21 -1.87 23.43
C LYS A 183 11.04 -1.79 24.96
N LYS A 184 10.05 -1.06 25.46
CA LYS A 184 9.82 -0.97 26.91
C LYS A 184 9.53 -2.33 27.53
N ILE A 185 8.68 -3.14 26.92
CA ILE A 185 8.34 -4.49 27.41
C ILE A 185 9.55 -5.41 27.43
N LEU A 186 10.40 -5.35 26.39
CA LEU A 186 11.60 -6.18 26.30
C LEU A 186 12.71 -5.75 27.28
N PHE A 187 12.87 -4.44 27.51
CA PHE A 187 13.96 -3.92 28.36
C PHE A 187 13.57 -3.70 29.82
N PHE A 188 12.29 -3.48 30.11
CA PHE A 188 11.77 -3.31 31.47
C PHE A 188 10.78 -4.46 31.71
N SER A 189 11.22 -5.47 32.46
CA SER A 189 10.44 -6.67 32.78
C SER A 189 9.17 -6.35 33.57
N ASN A 190 8.12 -5.93 32.88
CA ASN A 190 6.79 -5.75 33.44
C ASN A 190 5.95 -6.97 33.05
N SER A 191 5.96 -7.99 33.92
CA SER A 191 5.45 -9.34 33.66
C SER A 191 4.02 -9.37 33.13
N LYS A 192 3.17 -8.46 33.60
CA LYS A 192 1.75 -8.40 33.22
C LYS A 192 1.50 -7.92 31.79
N SER A 193 2.33 -7.02 31.26
CA SER A 193 2.24 -6.58 29.86
C SER A 193 2.99 -7.53 28.91
N TYR A 194 3.96 -8.28 29.41
CA TYR A 194 4.74 -9.21 28.60
C TYR A 194 3.86 -10.32 28.00
N GLU A 195 3.05 -11.00 28.82
CA GLU A 195 2.11 -12.03 28.35
C GLU A 195 1.16 -11.48 27.28
N ASP A 196 0.56 -10.32 27.54
CA ASP A 196 -0.41 -9.66 26.67
C ASP A 196 0.08 -9.34 25.24
N TYR A 197 1.38 -9.09 25.09
CA TYR A 197 1.97 -8.69 23.81
C TYR A 197 2.87 -9.77 23.18
N VAL A 198 3.31 -10.76 23.96
CA VAL A 198 4.08 -11.93 23.49
C VAL A 198 3.15 -13.06 23.07
N GLN A 199 1.93 -13.14 23.64
CA GLN A 199 0.96 -14.19 23.29
C GLN A 199 0.65 -14.23 21.78
N PHE A 200 0.76 -13.09 21.09
CA PHE A 200 0.60 -13.05 19.63
C PHE A 200 1.58 -13.97 18.87
N LEU A 201 2.80 -14.17 19.39
CA LEU A 201 3.81 -15.04 18.77
C LEU A 201 3.70 -16.50 19.24
N SER A 202 2.86 -16.80 20.23
CA SER A 202 2.62 -18.15 20.75
C SER A 202 1.26 -18.67 20.27
N TYR A 203 1.18 -19.96 19.96
CA TYR A 203 -0.07 -20.61 19.51
C TYR A 203 -0.99 -21.04 20.67
N THR A 204 -0.77 -20.51 21.88
CA THR A 204 -1.48 -20.88 23.12
C THR A 204 -2.47 -19.80 23.54
#